data_AF-A0A2A7BLX0-F1
#
_entry.id   AF-A0A2A7BLX0-F1
#
_cell.length_a   1.000
_cell.length_b   1.000
_cell.length_c   1.000
_cell.angle_alpha   90.00
_cell.angle_beta   90.00
_cell.angle_gamma   90.00
#
_symmetry.space_group_name_H-M   'P 1'
#
loop_
_entity.id
_entity.type
_entity.pdbx_description
1 polymer ?
#
loop_
_entity_poly.entity_id
_entity_poly.type
_entity_poly.pdbx_seq_one_letter_code
_entity_poly.pdbx_strand_id
1 'polypeptide(L)'
;MIMKRLLVICCIVIFFIPFSFISPHSTYAEVNTTYKKYELRAVWIASVLNIDWPSKTGLPIANQKQEFIRLLDDVKNTGMNAVVVQIKPTADAFYPSNYGPWSEYITGTQGKDPGYDPLAFMIEEAHKRNIEFHAWINPYRITMNHTDINRLSDNHPAKQHPDWVVPYGGKLYYNPGIPEVKKFITEGALEIVQNYDIDALHMDDYFYPYKVAGEEFPDQKTFETYNNGRFTNIEDWRRDNVNELVKGLNTAIKQEKSYVKFGISPFGVWRNIADDPTGSNTTAGQRNYDDLYADTREWIQKGYIDYITPQIYWNIGFTPAAYDILIDWWVKETNNKPIHLYIGQAAYKINNNSVPAWSDPEEYPKQIALNWLYPEIKGSMHFSLKDMNNNPLGVKDRLSKDIYKHPALIPPMPWLDHDPPKQPTLKGAIPRDEGIAVGIIDNRENDSAYYAIYRVNGKNEVDIENPKHLLTTVRKTKLGEIYVDKTAISGETYTYVVTAVDRLHNESVASSYTTVKAK
;
A
#
# COMPACT_ATOMS: atom_id res chain seq x y z
N MET A 1 31.80 70.18 -61.10
CA MET A 1 32.66 69.59 -60.05
C MET A 1 32.26 68.12 -59.92
N ILE A 2 32.95 67.19 -60.58
CA ILE A 2 34.10 66.42 -60.05
C ILE A 2 33.68 65.77 -58.70
N MET A 3 33.54 64.46 -58.50
CA MET A 3 34.36 63.34 -58.99
C MET A 3 33.64 61.98 -58.80
N LYS A 4 34.09 61.02 -59.61
CA LYS A 4 33.80 59.58 -59.70
C LYS A 4 33.81 58.79 -58.37
N ARG A 5 33.01 57.72 -58.32
CA ARG A 5 33.46 56.34 -57.98
C ARG A 5 32.50 55.30 -58.55
N LEU A 6 33.02 54.47 -59.47
CA LEU A 6 32.43 53.20 -59.91
C LEU A 6 32.54 52.18 -58.78
N LEU A 7 31.55 51.30 -58.60
CA LEU A 7 31.80 49.85 -58.49
C LEU A 7 30.52 49.01 -58.64
N VAL A 8 30.49 48.28 -59.76
CA VAL A 8 30.09 46.87 -59.96
C VAL A 8 28.68 46.40 -59.53
N ILE A 9 27.93 46.04 -60.57
CA ILE A 9 26.70 45.24 -60.58
C ILE A 9 27.00 43.80 -60.17
N CYS A 10 26.18 43.24 -59.28
CA CYS A 10 26.00 41.79 -59.18
C CYS A 10 24.52 41.48 -58.93
N CYS A 11 23.81 41.09 -60.00
CA CYS A 11 22.43 40.62 -59.93
C CYS A 11 22.43 39.21 -59.30
N ILE A 12 21.99 39.09 -58.05
CA ILE A 12 21.69 37.80 -57.44
C ILE A 12 20.23 37.47 -57.75
N VAL A 13 20.03 36.49 -58.62
CA VAL A 13 18.73 35.83 -58.84
C VAL A 13 18.50 34.87 -57.67
N ILE A 14 17.58 35.22 -56.77
CA ILE A 14 17.16 34.35 -55.67
C ILE A 14 16.14 33.35 -56.24
N PHE A 15 16.57 32.10 -56.44
CA PHE A 15 15.65 30.97 -56.63
C PHE A 15 14.98 30.65 -55.30
N PHE A 16 13.67 30.90 -55.20
CA PHE A 16 12.84 30.38 -54.12
C PHE A 16 12.70 28.86 -54.30
N ILE A 17 13.47 28.09 -53.54
CA ILE A 17 13.22 26.66 -53.35
C ILE A 17 12.15 26.55 -52.26
N PRO A 18 10.98 25.92 -52.52
CA PRO A 18 10.00 25.69 -51.47
C PRO A 18 10.59 24.68 -50.48
N PHE A 19 10.92 25.17 -49.28
CA PHE A 19 11.18 24.32 -48.13
C PHE A 19 9.91 23.53 -47.84
N SER A 20 9.90 22.27 -48.27
CA SER A 20 8.92 21.31 -47.78
C SER A 20 9.23 21.09 -46.31
N PHE A 21 8.36 21.64 -45.44
CA PHE A 21 8.36 21.35 -44.02
C PHE A 21 8.11 19.84 -43.86
N ILE A 22 9.18 19.08 -43.69
CA ILE A 22 9.11 17.74 -43.10
C ILE A 22 8.70 18.00 -41.66
N SER A 23 7.39 17.93 -41.40
CA SER A 23 6.89 17.85 -40.03
C SER A 23 7.61 16.68 -39.37
N PRO A 24 8.22 16.84 -38.18
CA PRO A 24 8.68 15.69 -37.44
C PRO A 24 7.43 14.85 -37.18
N HIS A 25 7.29 13.74 -37.91
CA HIS A 25 6.40 12.69 -37.48
C HIS A 25 6.87 12.34 -36.08
N SER A 26 6.08 12.73 -35.09
CA SER A 26 6.07 12.17 -33.76
C SER A 26 5.84 10.67 -33.92
N THR A 27 6.93 9.95 -34.21
CA THR A 27 7.05 8.56 -33.81
C THR A 27 7.14 8.63 -32.30
N TYR A 28 5.98 8.67 -31.65
CA TYR A 28 5.87 8.08 -30.34
C TYR A 28 6.35 6.64 -30.55
N ALA A 29 7.63 6.39 -30.26
CA ALA A 29 8.07 5.04 -29.99
C ALA A 29 7.05 4.51 -28.98
N GLU A 30 6.33 3.45 -29.34
CA GLU A 30 5.54 2.71 -28.37
C GLU A 30 6.47 2.48 -27.18
N VAL A 31 6.20 3.16 -26.07
CA VAL A 31 6.91 2.91 -24.83
C VAL A 31 6.68 1.44 -24.58
N ASN A 32 7.72 0.62 -24.77
CA ASN A 32 7.69 -0.82 -24.49
C ASN A 32 7.13 -0.96 -23.08
N THR A 33 5.84 -1.27 -22.96
CA THR A 33 5.15 -1.32 -21.68
C THR A 33 5.73 -2.49 -20.95
N THR A 34 6.66 -2.20 -20.04
CA THR A 34 7.36 -3.22 -19.26
C THR A 34 6.46 -3.55 -18.08
N TYR A 35 5.56 -4.52 -18.27
CA TYR A 35 4.78 -5.06 -17.18
C TYR A 35 5.72 -5.65 -16.11
N LYS A 36 5.30 -5.59 -14.85
CA LYS A 36 6.11 -6.08 -13.71
C LYS A 36 5.60 -7.45 -13.28
N LYS A 37 6.50 -8.45 -13.20
CA LYS A 37 6.20 -9.76 -12.58
C LYS A 37 5.96 -9.61 -11.08
N TYR A 38 6.77 -8.80 -10.42
CA TYR A 38 6.70 -8.53 -8.99
C TYR A 38 6.37 -7.07 -8.72
N GLU A 39 5.22 -6.81 -8.09
CA GLU A 39 4.75 -5.48 -7.74
C GLU A 39 3.63 -5.57 -6.69
N LEU A 40 3.78 -4.86 -5.56
CA LEU A 40 2.66 -4.63 -4.65
C LEU A 40 1.72 -3.60 -5.28
N ARG A 41 0.44 -3.97 -5.39
CA ARG A 41 -0.62 -3.11 -5.91
C ARG A 41 -1.72 -3.10 -4.87
N ALA A 42 -1.58 -2.23 -3.87
CA ALA A 42 -2.49 -2.17 -2.73
C ALA A 42 -3.39 -0.95 -2.77
N VAL A 43 -4.47 -0.99 -2.00
CA VAL A 43 -5.38 0.16 -1.82
C VAL A 43 -5.85 0.24 -0.38
N TRP A 44 -5.96 1.45 0.15
CA TRP A 44 -6.54 1.66 1.47
C TRP A 44 -8.07 1.61 1.43
N ILE A 45 -8.65 0.96 2.44
CA ILE A 45 -10.08 0.94 2.76
C ILE A 45 -10.22 1.53 4.17
N ALA A 46 -10.49 2.83 4.23
CA ALA A 46 -10.65 3.59 5.47
C ALA A 46 -12.06 3.45 6.04
N SER A 47 -12.14 3.22 7.35
CA SER A 47 -13.39 3.03 8.09
C SER A 47 -13.78 4.24 8.92
N VAL A 48 -12.80 5.06 9.31
CA VAL A 48 -13.03 6.34 9.99
C VAL A 48 -13.94 7.21 9.15
N LEU A 49 -14.97 7.80 9.77
CA LEU A 49 -16.01 8.58 9.09
C LEU A 49 -16.73 7.84 7.95
N ASN A 50 -16.66 6.51 7.91
CA ASN A 50 -17.23 5.69 6.84
C ASN A 50 -16.74 6.12 5.44
N ILE A 51 -15.45 6.47 5.31
CA ILE A 51 -14.86 6.94 4.03
C ILE A 51 -15.08 5.91 2.93
N ASP A 52 -14.61 4.67 3.13
CA ASP A 52 -14.71 3.58 2.16
C ASP A 52 -15.72 2.52 2.58
N TRP A 53 -15.62 2.03 3.82
CA TRP A 53 -16.45 0.92 4.30
C TRP A 53 -16.64 0.90 5.82
N PRO A 54 -17.84 0.53 6.33
CA PRO A 54 -19.08 0.37 5.57
C PRO A 54 -19.56 1.73 5.05
N SER A 55 -20.42 1.75 4.02
CA SER A 55 -20.84 3.01 3.37
C SER A 55 -21.58 3.98 4.30
N LYS A 56 -22.14 3.46 5.40
CA LYS A 56 -22.68 4.20 6.53
C LYS A 56 -22.79 3.27 7.75
N THR A 57 -22.95 3.87 8.92
CA THR A 57 -23.21 3.13 10.17
C THR A 57 -24.58 2.44 10.16
N GLY A 58 -24.69 1.34 10.90
CA GLY A 58 -25.96 0.67 11.19
C GLY A 58 -26.59 -0.08 10.01
N LEU A 59 -25.83 -0.36 8.95
CA LEU A 59 -26.29 -1.20 7.84
C LEU A 59 -26.62 -2.62 8.33
N PRO A 60 -27.61 -3.32 7.72
CA PRO A 60 -27.78 -4.75 7.95
C PRO A 60 -26.49 -5.53 7.64
N ILE A 61 -26.19 -6.56 8.43
CA ILE A 61 -24.97 -7.39 8.28
C ILE A 61 -24.81 -7.89 6.83
N ALA A 62 -25.91 -8.34 6.21
CA ALA A 62 -25.89 -8.80 4.81
C ALA A 62 -25.41 -7.71 3.84
N ASN A 63 -25.80 -6.45 4.05
CA ASN A 63 -25.39 -5.33 3.21
C ASN A 63 -23.93 -4.96 3.46
N GLN A 64 -23.47 -4.96 4.72
CA GLN A 64 -22.06 -4.72 5.05
C GLN A 64 -21.16 -5.76 4.35
N LYS A 65 -21.54 -7.04 4.43
CA LYS A 65 -20.83 -8.15 3.77
C LYS A 65 -20.82 -8.00 2.25
N GLN A 66 -21.98 -7.70 1.65
CA GLN A 66 -22.09 -7.54 0.20
C GLN A 66 -21.30 -6.33 -0.31
N GLU A 67 -21.28 -5.22 0.44
CA GLU A 67 -20.46 -4.05 0.11
C GLU A 67 -18.97 -4.42 0.09
N PHE A 68 -18.48 -5.10 1.13
CA PHE A 68 -17.07 -5.48 1.20
C PHE A 68 -16.66 -6.46 0.10
N ILE A 69 -17.51 -7.45 -0.20
CA ILE A 69 -17.32 -8.37 -1.32
C ILE A 69 -17.17 -7.61 -2.64
N ARG A 70 -18.05 -6.64 -2.90
CA ARG A 70 -17.98 -5.80 -4.10
C ARG A 70 -16.68 -4.99 -4.15
N LEU A 71 -16.23 -4.45 -3.02
CA LEU A 71 -14.96 -3.73 -2.94
C LEU A 71 -13.78 -4.64 -3.32
N LEU A 72 -13.75 -5.88 -2.83
CA LEU A 72 -12.70 -6.85 -3.19
C LEU A 72 -12.76 -7.28 -4.66
N ASP A 73 -13.96 -7.42 -5.23
CA ASP A 73 -14.13 -7.67 -6.66
C ASP A 73 -13.59 -6.50 -7.49
N ASP A 74 -13.86 -5.25 -7.06
CA ASP A 74 -13.32 -4.04 -7.67
C ASP A 74 -11.78 -3.99 -7.61
N VAL A 75 -11.19 -4.38 -6.47
CA VAL A 75 -9.72 -4.50 -6.30
C VAL A 75 -9.15 -5.53 -7.27
N LYS A 76 -9.72 -6.73 -7.32
CA LYS A 76 -9.25 -7.80 -8.23
C LYS A 76 -9.35 -7.39 -9.69
N ASN A 77 -10.48 -6.79 -10.10
CA ASN A 77 -10.73 -6.36 -11.47
C ASN A 77 -9.84 -5.19 -11.91
N THR A 78 -9.30 -4.42 -10.96
CA THR A 78 -8.33 -3.35 -11.25
C THR A 78 -6.90 -3.88 -11.40
N GLY A 79 -6.66 -5.17 -11.13
CA GLY A 79 -5.33 -5.79 -11.18
C GLY A 79 -4.51 -5.61 -9.90
N MET A 80 -5.16 -5.21 -8.81
CA MET A 80 -4.56 -5.06 -7.47
C MET A 80 -4.50 -6.39 -6.72
N ASN A 81 -3.56 -6.53 -5.78
CA ASN A 81 -3.25 -7.78 -5.08
C ASN A 81 -3.22 -7.67 -3.55
N ALA A 82 -3.48 -6.50 -2.98
CA ALA A 82 -3.58 -6.30 -1.53
C ALA A 82 -4.61 -5.23 -1.15
N VAL A 83 -5.18 -5.35 0.06
CA VAL A 83 -6.01 -4.31 0.69
C VAL A 83 -5.44 -3.94 2.06
N VAL A 84 -5.45 -2.65 2.36
CA VAL A 84 -5.04 -2.10 3.66
C VAL A 84 -6.28 -1.57 4.36
N VAL A 85 -6.82 -2.35 5.30
CA VAL A 85 -8.17 -2.11 5.84
C VAL A 85 -8.09 -1.59 7.27
N GLN A 86 -8.72 -0.44 7.51
CA GLN A 86 -8.70 0.20 8.83
C GLN A 86 -9.61 -0.53 9.82
N ILE A 87 -9.01 -1.23 10.77
CA ILE A 87 -9.74 -2.09 11.72
C ILE A 87 -9.68 -1.57 13.17
N LYS A 88 -8.86 -0.54 13.43
CA LYS A 88 -8.86 0.28 14.66
C LYS A 88 -8.73 1.78 14.31
N PRO A 89 -9.80 2.47 13.89
CA PRO A 89 -9.74 3.89 13.52
C PRO A 89 -9.55 4.86 14.70
N THR A 90 -10.17 4.58 15.86
CA THR A 90 -10.25 5.51 17.02
C THR A 90 -10.30 4.74 18.34
N ALA A 91 -9.19 4.11 18.74
CA ALA A 91 -9.07 3.30 19.97
C ALA A 91 -10.16 2.24 20.18
N ASP A 92 -10.80 1.83 19.09
CA ASP A 92 -11.91 0.89 19.01
C ASP A 92 -11.52 -0.31 18.12
N ALA A 93 -12.47 -1.19 17.82
CA ALA A 93 -12.21 -2.41 17.07
C ALA A 93 -13.34 -2.78 16.10
N PHE A 94 -12.94 -3.26 14.92
CA PHE A 94 -13.80 -3.93 13.94
C PHE A 94 -13.82 -5.46 14.13
N TYR A 95 -13.57 -5.91 15.35
CA TYR A 95 -13.48 -7.30 15.77
C TYR A 95 -13.72 -7.40 17.28
N PRO A 96 -14.08 -8.57 17.83
CA PRO A 96 -14.17 -8.78 19.27
C PRO A 96 -12.78 -8.58 19.92
N SER A 97 -12.63 -7.57 20.77
CA SER A 97 -11.33 -7.18 21.32
C SER A 97 -11.39 -6.99 22.83
N ASN A 98 -10.32 -7.37 23.52
CA ASN A 98 -10.09 -7.00 24.93
C ASN A 98 -9.41 -5.63 25.07
N TYR A 99 -8.92 -5.06 23.97
CA TYR A 99 -8.13 -3.82 23.92
C TYR A 99 -8.87 -2.67 23.23
N GLY A 100 -10.19 -2.74 23.16
CA GLY A 100 -11.00 -1.65 22.64
C GLY A 100 -12.47 -2.06 22.50
N PRO A 101 -13.40 -1.10 22.64
CA PRO A 101 -14.81 -1.36 22.38
C PRO A 101 -15.07 -1.57 20.89
N TRP A 102 -16.22 -2.13 20.55
CA TRP A 102 -16.72 -2.14 19.17
C TRP A 102 -16.77 -0.73 18.58
N SER A 103 -16.35 -0.60 17.33
CA SER A 103 -16.32 0.70 16.66
C SER A 103 -17.72 1.28 16.41
N GLU A 104 -17.86 2.58 16.64
CA GLU A 104 -19.09 3.30 16.28
C GLU A 104 -19.34 3.31 14.77
N TYR A 105 -18.29 3.17 13.95
CA TYR A 105 -18.41 3.22 12.49
C TYR A 105 -19.12 1.98 11.90
N ILE A 106 -19.34 0.93 12.70
CA ILE A 106 -20.13 -0.24 12.28
C ILE A 106 -21.62 -0.03 12.60
N THR A 107 -21.94 0.30 13.86
CA THR A 107 -23.32 0.26 14.37
C THR A 107 -23.94 1.64 14.62
N GLY A 108 -23.13 2.70 14.61
CA GLY A 108 -23.51 4.06 15.01
C GLY A 108 -23.39 4.31 16.52
N THR A 109 -22.92 3.32 17.30
CA THR A 109 -22.76 3.44 18.75
C THR A 109 -21.52 2.68 19.20
N GLN A 110 -20.55 3.38 19.79
CA GLN A 110 -19.33 2.76 20.30
C GLN A 110 -19.67 1.73 21.39
N GLY A 111 -18.99 0.58 21.37
CA GLY A 111 -19.20 -0.53 22.32
C GLY A 111 -20.37 -1.45 21.99
N LYS A 112 -21.20 -1.11 20.99
CA LYS A 112 -22.32 -1.96 20.58
C LYS A 112 -21.85 -3.07 19.63
N ASP A 113 -22.05 -4.32 20.04
CA ASP A 113 -21.80 -5.52 19.25
C ASP A 113 -22.62 -5.50 17.93
N PRO A 114 -21.97 -5.65 16.75
CA PRO A 114 -22.65 -5.69 15.47
C PRO A 114 -23.33 -7.04 15.16
N GLY A 115 -23.14 -8.07 15.98
CA GLY A 115 -23.75 -9.40 15.84
C GLY A 115 -22.95 -10.35 14.93
N TYR A 116 -21.72 -9.99 14.55
CA TYR A 116 -20.78 -10.85 13.83
C TYR A 116 -19.35 -10.35 14.03
N ASP A 117 -18.33 -11.10 13.59
CA ASP A 117 -16.94 -10.64 13.52
C ASP A 117 -16.63 -10.10 12.10
N PRO A 118 -16.52 -8.77 11.90
CA PRO A 118 -16.19 -8.19 10.62
C PRO A 118 -14.79 -8.56 10.13
N LEU A 119 -13.77 -8.53 11.01
CA LEU A 119 -12.38 -8.79 10.62
C LEU A 119 -12.19 -10.22 10.09
N ALA A 120 -12.74 -11.22 10.79
CA ALA A 120 -12.69 -12.61 10.32
C ALA A 120 -13.30 -12.75 8.92
N PHE A 121 -14.49 -12.16 8.71
CA PHE A 121 -15.16 -12.17 7.41
C PHE A 121 -14.34 -11.46 6.32
N MET A 122 -13.77 -10.29 6.62
CA MET A 122 -13.01 -9.51 5.65
C MET A 122 -11.74 -10.24 5.19
N ILE A 123 -11.03 -10.88 6.10
CA ILE A 123 -9.83 -11.69 5.78
C ILE A 123 -10.21 -12.88 4.91
N GLU A 124 -11.25 -13.63 5.30
CA GLU A 124 -11.71 -14.81 4.55
C GLU A 124 -12.08 -14.45 3.11
N GLU A 125 -12.82 -13.36 2.91
CA GLU A 125 -13.23 -12.91 1.57
C GLU A 125 -12.07 -12.37 0.72
N ALA A 126 -11.07 -11.73 1.34
CA ALA A 126 -9.86 -11.30 0.66
C ALA A 126 -9.04 -12.51 0.19
N HIS A 127 -8.82 -13.49 1.06
CA HIS A 127 -8.05 -14.69 0.74
C HIS A 127 -8.72 -15.60 -0.29
N LYS A 128 -10.07 -15.66 -0.34
CA LYS A 128 -10.80 -16.33 -1.42
C LYS A 128 -10.45 -15.80 -2.81
N ARG A 129 -10.01 -14.55 -2.91
CA ARG A 129 -9.57 -13.87 -4.16
C ARG A 129 -8.05 -13.84 -4.33
N ASN A 130 -7.33 -14.46 -3.39
CA ASN A 130 -5.89 -14.41 -3.23
C ASN A 130 -5.37 -12.96 -3.17
N ILE A 131 -6.05 -12.12 -2.38
CA ILE A 131 -5.67 -10.74 -2.07
C ILE A 131 -5.10 -10.73 -0.65
N GLU A 132 -3.93 -10.10 -0.44
CA GLU A 132 -3.42 -9.91 0.91
C GLU A 132 -4.27 -8.94 1.71
N PHE A 133 -4.46 -9.24 3.00
CA PHE A 133 -5.13 -8.40 3.98
C PHE A 133 -4.12 -7.79 4.96
N HIS A 134 -3.93 -6.48 4.85
CA HIS A 134 -3.10 -5.70 5.77
C HIS A 134 -4.01 -5.01 6.79
N ALA A 135 -3.94 -5.44 8.05
CA ALA A 135 -4.74 -4.88 9.15
C ALA A 135 -4.17 -3.53 9.58
N TRP A 136 -4.89 -2.45 9.29
CA TRP A 136 -4.48 -1.09 9.61
C TRP A 136 -5.05 -0.63 10.96
N ILE A 137 -4.13 -0.22 11.85
CA ILE A 137 -4.44 0.36 13.16
C ILE A 137 -3.97 1.81 13.25
N ASN A 138 -4.74 2.65 13.93
CA ASN A 138 -4.25 3.92 14.47
C ASN A 138 -3.84 3.70 15.94
N PRO A 139 -2.58 3.94 16.32
CA PRO A 139 -2.08 3.58 17.66
C PRO A 139 -2.63 4.47 18.78
N TYR A 140 -2.68 5.80 18.56
CA TYR A 140 -2.82 6.76 19.66
C TYR A 140 -4.14 7.52 19.66
N ARG A 141 -4.85 7.59 18.54
CA ARG A 141 -6.09 8.37 18.44
C ARG A 141 -7.23 7.73 19.25
N ILE A 142 -7.86 8.50 20.13
CA ILE A 142 -9.05 8.08 20.89
C ILE A 142 -10.33 8.71 20.31
N THR A 143 -10.31 10.00 19.95
CA THR A 143 -11.49 10.68 19.38
C THR A 143 -11.15 11.50 18.15
N MET A 144 -12.18 11.82 17.35
CA MET A 144 -12.04 12.64 16.14
C MET A 144 -12.51 14.08 16.30
N ASN A 145 -13.38 14.39 17.27
CA ASN A 145 -14.06 15.70 17.30
C ASN A 145 -14.54 16.15 18.69
N HIS A 146 -14.05 15.57 19.78
CA HIS A 146 -14.34 16.04 21.13
C HIS A 146 -13.26 15.62 22.15
N THR A 147 -13.21 16.33 23.27
CA THR A 147 -12.34 16.02 24.42
C THR A 147 -13.09 15.43 25.62
N ASP A 148 -14.42 15.25 25.52
CA ASP A 148 -15.21 14.70 26.63
C ASP A 148 -15.09 13.17 26.71
N ILE A 149 -14.32 12.71 27.70
CA ILE A 149 -14.06 11.29 27.98
C ILE A 149 -15.32 10.53 28.41
N ASN A 150 -16.34 11.22 28.95
CA ASN A 150 -17.56 10.58 29.43
C ASN A 150 -18.48 10.13 28.30
N ARG A 151 -18.26 10.63 27.07
CA ARG A 151 -18.94 10.18 25.86
C ARG A 151 -18.44 8.84 25.34
N LEU A 152 -17.29 8.37 25.81
CA LEU A 152 -16.78 7.04 25.47
C LEU A 152 -17.61 5.96 26.16
N SER A 153 -17.67 4.80 25.52
CA SER A 153 -18.26 3.59 26.12
C SER A 153 -17.66 3.27 27.50
N ASP A 154 -18.45 2.69 28.41
CA ASP A 154 -18.05 2.53 29.81
C ASP A 154 -16.80 1.66 29.99
N ASN A 155 -16.63 0.65 29.14
CA ASN A 155 -15.47 -0.23 29.13
C ASN A 155 -14.29 0.30 28.29
N HIS A 156 -14.35 1.54 27.78
CA HIS A 156 -13.28 2.09 26.95
C HIS A 156 -11.96 2.21 27.76
N PRO A 157 -10.80 1.75 27.26
CA PRO A 157 -9.54 1.78 28.01
C PRO A 157 -9.14 3.18 28.47
N ALA A 158 -9.28 4.21 27.61
CA ALA A 158 -9.13 5.61 28.01
C ALA A 158 -9.98 6.04 29.22
N LYS A 159 -11.21 5.52 29.37
CA LYS A 159 -12.08 5.84 30.52
C LYS A 159 -11.66 5.09 31.79
N GLN A 160 -11.08 3.90 31.64
CA GLN A 160 -10.50 3.11 32.74
C GLN A 160 -9.13 3.64 33.19
N HIS A 161 -8.38 4.24 32.27
CA HIS A 161 -7.06 4.82 32.47
C HIS A 161 -7.04 6.29 32.01
N PRO A 162 -7.75 7.19 32.70
CA PRO A 162 -7.78 8.61 32.32
C PRO A 162 -6.40 9.28 32.42
N ASP A 163 -5.49 8.71 33.21
CA ASP A 163 -4.08 9.11 33.32
C ASP A 163 -3.26 8.86 32.04
N TRP A 164 -3.76 8.03 31.13
CA TRP A 164 -3.12 7.78 29.83
C TRP A 164 -3.49 8.81 28.75
N VAL A 165 -4.48 9.66 29.03
CA VAL A 165 -5.19 10.43 28.01
C VAL A 165 -4.72 11.87 27.96
N VAL A 166 -4.50 12.37 26.75
CA VAL A 166 -4.12 13.75 26.46
C VAL A 166 -5.18 14.42 25.58
N PRO A 167 -5.85 15.49 26.06
CA PRO A 167 -6.65 16.35 25.21
C PRO A 167 -5.74 17.30 24.42
N TYR A 168 -5.88 17.32 23.10
CA TYR A 168 -5.10 18.19 22.22
C TYR A 168 -5.87 18.50 20.93
N GLY A 169 -5.92 19.76 20.50
CA GLY A 169 -6.56 20.15 19.24
C GLY A 169 -8.03 19.72 19.10
N GLY A 170 -8.77 19.71 20.21
CA GLY A 170 -10.19 19.31 20.25
C GLY A 170 -10.43 17.79 20.20
N LYS A 171 -9.40 16.97 20.38
CA LYS A 171 -9.44 15.50 20.35
C LYS A 171 -8.75 14.89 21.56
N LEU A 172 -8.94 13.59 21.78
CA LEU A 172 -8.26 12.79 22.78
C LEU A 172 -7.25 11.84 22.13
N TYR A 173 -6.09 11.69 22.76
CA TYR A 173 -5.01 10.80 22.35
C TYR A 173 -4.48 10.02 23.55
N TYR A 174 -4.03 8.79 23.33
CA TYR A 174 -3.14 8.13 24.27
C TYR A 174 -1.77 8.81 24.25
N ASN A 175 -1.16 8.99 25.42
CA ASN A 175 0.15 9.61 25.55
C ASN A 175 1.27 8.63 25.17
N PRO A 176 2.03 8.85 24.08
CA PRO A 176 3.07 7.92 23.66
C PRO A 176 4.23 7.80 24.66
N GLY A 177 4.38 8.78 25.56
CA GLY A 177 5.41 8.81 26.58
C GLY A 177 5.19 7.90 27.79
N ILE A 178 4.01 7.27 27.90
CA ILE A 178 3.68 6.39 29.02
C ILE A 178 4.04 4.93 28.64
N PRO A 179 4.91 4.24 29.40
CA PRO A 179 5.29 2.85 29.11
C PRO A 179 4.08 1.89 29.03
N GLU A 180 3.09 2.06 29.90
CA GLU A 180 1.87 1.25 29.94
C GLU A 180 1.03 1.43 28.67
N VAL A 181 1.00 2.63 28.09
CA VAL A 181 0.32 2.90 26.80
C VAL A 181 1.01 2.14 25.67
N LYS A 182 2.35 2.20 25.60
CA LYS A 182 3.11 1.47 24.58
C LYS A 182 2.86 -0.04 24.68
N LYS A 183 2.91 -0.58 25.90
CA LYS A 183 2.59 -1.98 26.18
C LYS A 183 1.16 -2.34 25.75
N PHE A 184 0.17 -1.53 26.15
CA PHE A 184 -1.24 -1.74 25.81
C PHE A 184 -1.47 -1.77 24.29
N ILE A 185 -0.84 -0.86 23.53
CA ILE A 185 -0.93 -0.83 22.06
C ILE A 185 -0.26 -2.08 21.46
N THR A 186 0.91 -2.48 21.96
CA THR A 186 1.60 -3.69 21.49
C THR A 186 0.77 -4.95 21.75
N GLU A 187 0.17 -5.09 22.94
CA GLU A 187 -0.67 -6.24 23.28
C GLU A 187 -1.96 -6.27 22.44
N GLY A 188 -2.60 -5.12 22.21
CA GLY A 188 -3.75 -5.03 21.31
C GLY A 188 -3.42 -5.33 19.84
N ALA A 189 -2.22 -4.98 19.38
CA ALA A 189 -1.75 -5.40 18.06
C ALA A 189 -1.48 -6.91 17.99
N LEU A 190 -0.90 -7.49 19.04
CA LEU A 190 -0.69 -8.94 19.13
C LEU A 190 -2.00 -9.74 19.18
N GLU A 191 -3.05 -9.22 19.82
CA GLU A 191 -4.39 -9.85 19.78
C GLU A 191 -4.86 -10.06 18.33
N ILE A 192 -4.58 -9.11 17.43
CA ILE A 192 -4.89 -9.24 16.00
C ILE A 192 -4.02 -10.32 15.37
N VAL A 193 -2.69 -10.23 15.57
CA VAL A 193 -1.72 -11.16 14.96
C VAL A 193 -1.99 -12.59 15.39
N GLN A 194 -2.33 -12.83 16.66
CA GLN A 194 -2.62 -14.15 17.21
C GLN A 194 -3.90 -14.76 16.61
N ASN A 195 -4.99 -13.99 16.65
CA ASN A 195 -6.32 -14.53 16.43
C ASN A 195 -6.74 -14.55 14.95
N TYR A 196 -6.05 -13.81 14.08
CA TYR A 196 -6.45 -13.63 12.69
C TYR A 196 -5.33 -14.00 11.70
N ASP A 197 -5.69 -14.53 10.53
CA ASP A 197 -4.76 -14.85 9.44
C ASP A 197 -4.44 -13.61 8.58
N ILE A 198 -3.91 -12.56 9.21
CA ILE A 198 -3.48 -11.35 8.49
C ILE A 198 -2.17 -11.59 7.74
N ASP A 199 -1.97 -10.86 6.64
CA ASP A 199 -0.72 -10.86 5.86
C ASP A 199 0.25 -9.80 6.37
N ALA A 200 -0.28 -8.68 6.85
CA ALA A 200 0.51 -7.62 7.47
C ALA A 200 -0.26 -6.88 8.55
N LEU A 201 0.47 -6.31 9.51
CA LEU A 201 0.01 -5.20 10.33
C LEU A 201 0.50 -3.88 9.70
N HIS A 202 -0.37 -2.88 9.63
CA HIS A 202 -0.10 -1.58 9.02
C HIS A 202 -0.40 -0.44 10.01
N MET A 203 0.45 0.57 10.02
CA MET A 203 0.16 1.87 10.66
C MET A 203 0.26 2.99 9.63
N ASP A 204 -0.59 4.01 9.75
CA ASP A 204 -0.54 5.21 8.93
C ASP A 204 0.37 6.28 9.56
N ASP A 205 0.12 7.57 9.28
CA ASP A 205 1.00 8.69 9.59
C ASP A 205 0.74 9.34 10.96
N TYR A 206 -0.23 8.85 11.74
CA TYR A 206 -0.58 9.46 13.03
C TYR A 206 0.24 8.88 14.19
N PHE A 207 1.29 9.60 14.56
CA PHE A 207 2.08 9.36 15.77
C PHE A 207 1.67 10.37 16.85
N TYR A 208 2.48 11.39 17.11
CA TYR A 208 1.97 12.59 17.76
C TYR A 208 1.03 13.34 16.80
N PRO A 209 0.01 14.05 17.33
CA PRO A 209 -0.93 14.77 16.49
C PRO A 209 -0.29 15.92 15.73
N TYR A 210 -0.88 16.32 14.61
CA TYR A 210 -0.49 17.54 13.90
C TYR A 210 -0.49 18.74 14.84
N LYS A 211 0.59 19.53 14.79
CA LYS A 211 0.74 20.72 15.63
C LYS A 211 -0.41 21.70 15.40
N VAL A 212 -1.02 22.14 16.48
CA VAL A 212 -1.98 23.23 16.51
C VAL A 212 -1.24 24.52 16.87
N ALA A 213 -1.42 25.56 16.07
CA ALA A 213 -0.72 26.83 16.26
C ALA A 213 -1.01 27.41 17.65
N GLY A 214 0.05 27.65 18.42
CA GLY A 214 -0.04 28.19 19.79
C GLY A 214 -0.40 27.17 20.87
N GLU A 215 -0.49 25.88 20.54
CA GLU A 215 -0.79 24.80 21.48
C GLU A 215 0.34 23.76 21.49
N GLU A 216 1.03 23.66 22.62
CA GLU A 216 2.03 22.60 22.84
C GLU A 216 1.35 21.30 23.28
N PHE A 217 1.84 20.16 22.80
CA PHE A 217 1.34 18.87 23.27
C PHE A 217 1.64 18.70 24.77
N PRO A 218 0.64 18.50 25.64
CA PRO A 218 0.80 18.68 27.08
C PRO A 218 1.33 17.41 27.78
N ASP A 219 2.54 16.99 27.41
CA ASP A 219 3.23 15.81 27.95
C ASP A 219 4.44 16.15 28.83
N GLN A 220 4.69 17.41 29.16
CA GLN A 220 5.84 17.85 29.96
C GLN A 220 5.99 17.08 31.29
N LYS A 221 4.89 16.86 32.02
CA LYS A 221 4.92 16.05 33.25
C LYS A 221 5.28 14.59 32.98
N THR A 222 4.85 14.06 31.84
CA THR A 222 5.18 12.69 31.40
C THR A 222 6.66 12.59 31.07
N PHE A 223 7.20 13.59 30.37
CA PHE A 223 8.64 13.72 30.13
C PHE A 223 9.43 13.74 31.45
N GLU A 224 9.09 14.61 32.40
CA GLU A 224 9.77 14.68 33.70
C GLU A 224 9.73 13.36 34.48
N THR A 225 8.63 12.62 34.37
CA THR A 225 8.41 11.34 35.07
C THR A 225 9.22 10.20 34.44
N TYR A 226 9.18 10.07 33.11
CA TYR A 226 9.68 8.87 32.42
C TYR A 226 11.02 9.04 31.69
N ASN A 227 11.48 10.28 31.47
CA ASN A 227 12.75 10.55 30.78
C ASN A 227 13.96 10.02 31.57
N ASN A 228 13.91 10.01 32.91
CA ASN A 228 15.01 9.54 33.78
C ASN A 228 16.38 10.18 33.44
N GLY A 229 16.39 11.41 32.92
CA GLY A 229 17.59 12.12 32.50
C GLY A 229 18.26 11.61 31.21
N ARG A 230 17.60 10.72 30.45
CA ARG A 230 18.14 10.17 29.17
C ARG A 230 18.25 11.23 28.08
N PHE A 231 17.30 12.16 28.02
CA PHE A 231 17.23 13.21 27.02
C PHE A 231 17.19 14.59 27.66
N THR A 232 17.89 15.54 27.05
CA THR A 232 17.83 16.96 27.45
C THR A 232 16.75 17.74 26.72
N ASN A 233 16.29 17.21 25.58
CA ASN A 233 15.26 17.78 24.72
C ASN A 233 14.04 16.85 24.68
N ILE A 234 12.86 17.40 24.95
CA ILE A 234 11.61 16.65 24.95
C ILE A 234 11.29 16.07 23.57
N GLU A 235 11.68 16.75 22.48
CA GLU A 235 11.40 16.27 21.13
C GLU A 235 12.19 15.00 20.77
N ASP A 236 13.43 14.87 21.26
CA ASP A 236 14.22 13.64 21.10
C ASP A 236 13.60 12.49 21.90
N TRP A 237 13.11 12.78 23.10
CA TRP A 237 12.36 11.79 23.90
C TRP A 237 11.04 11.39 23.25
N ARG A 238 10.31 12.32 22.61
CA ARG A 238 9.08 12.01 21.86
C ARG A 238 9.39 11.07 20.69
N ARG A 239 10.48 11.29 19.94
CA ARG A 239 10.95 10.38 18.88
C ARG A 239 11.32 9.00 19.44
N ASP A 240 12.09 8.94 20.52
CA ASP A 240 12.47 7.68 21.18
C ASP A 240 11.24 6.87 21.62
N ASN A 241 10.22 7.53 22.17
CA ASN A 241 8.97 6.85 22.54
C ASN A 241 8.27 6.18 21.36
N VAL A 242 8.21 6.86 20.20
CA VAL A 242 7.66 6.29 18.99
C VAL A 242 8.54 5.15 18.49
N ASN A 243 9.86 5.32 18.48
CA ASN A 243 10.81 4.30 18.04
C ASN A 243 10.72 3.04 18.91
N GLU A 244 10.57 3.18 20.23
CA GLU A 244 10.35 2.07 21.17
C GLU A 244 9.07 1.30 20.86
N LEU A 245 7.96 1.98 20.53
CA LEU A 245 6.72 1.31 20.11
C LEU A 245 6.92 0.54 18.79
N VAL A 246 7.47 1.19 17.77
CA VAL A 246 7.67 0.60 16.43
C VAL A 246 8.57 -0.63 16.52
N LYS A 247 9.70 -0.53 17.23
CA LYS A 247 10.60 -1.66 17.50
C LYS A 247 9.91 -2.78 18.27
N GLY A 248 9.15 -2.43 19.32
CA GLY A 248 8.43 -3.38 20.16
C GLY A 248 7.40 -4.16 19.36
N LEU A 249 6.61 -3.48 18.53
CA LEU A 249 5.63 -4.08 17.63
C LEU A 249 6.29 -5.05 16.66
N ASN A 250 7.34 -4.64 15.94
CA ASN A 250 8.02 -5.53 14.99
C ASN A 250 8.54 -6.79 15.69
N THR A 251 9.25 -6.62 16.81
CA THR A 251 9.81 -7.74 17.58
C THR A 251 8.71 -8.72 18.00
N ALA A 252 7.61 -8.20 18.54
CA ALA A 252 6.47 -8.97 19.00
C ALA A 252 5.78 -9.73 17.85
N ILE A 253 5.52 -9.05 16.72
CA ILE A 253 4.92 -9.65 15.52
C ILE A 253 5.78 -10.80 15.01
N LYS A 254 7.09 -10.62 14.91
CA LYS A 254 8.00 -11.66 14.39
C LYS A 254 8.13 -12.86 15.31
N GLN A 255 8.02 -12.66 16.63
CA GLN A 255 7.99 -13.75 17.60
C GLN A 255 6.70 -14.57 17.51
N GLU A 256 5.58 -13.93 17.19
CA GLU A 256 4.28 -14.59 17.08
C GLU A 256 4.09 -15.29 15.73
N LYS A 257 4.28 -14.55 14.63
CA LYS A 257 4.15 -15.03 13.25
C LYS A 257 5.20 -14.33 12.37
N SER A 258 6.35 -14.97 12.17
CA SER A 258 7.49 -14.41 11.43
C SER A 258 7.15 -13.91 10.02
N TYR A 259 6.17 -14.55 9.36
CA TYR A 259 5.69 -14.17 8.04
C TYR A 259 4.77 -12.95 8.00
N VAL A 260 4.19 -12.53 9.14
CA VAL A 260 3.33 -11.34 9.18
C VAL A 260 4.21 -10.11 9.05
N LYS A 261 3.99 -9.34 7.98
CA LYS A 261 4.77 -8.13 7.69
C LYS A 261 4.34 -7.01 8.64
N PHE A 262 5.26 -6.14 9.02
CA PHE A 262 4.95 -4.90 9.71
C PHE A 262 5.43 -3.74 8.87
N GLY A 263 4.53 -2.80 8.55
CA GLY A 263 4.94 -1.61 7.84
C GLY A 263 4.11 -0.40 8.15
N ILE A 264 4.65 0.73 7.72
CA ILE A 264 4.17 2.05 8.12
C ILE A 264 4.07 2.95 6.89
N SER A 265 2.97 3.70 6.78
CA SER A 265 2.78 4.76 5.79
C SER A 265 2.92 6.13 6.43
N PRO A 266 4.14 6.68 6.54
CA PRO A 266 4.36 7.99 7.13
C PRO A 266 4.07 9.12 6.11
N PHE A 267 4.12 10.37 6.56
CA PHE A 267 4.06 11.52 5.66
C PHE A 267 5.18 11.47 4.61
N GLY A 268 4.97 12.08 3.44
CA GLY A 268 5.92 11.98 2.33
C GLY A 268 7.27 12.67 2.56
N VAL A 269 7.41 13.54 3.56
CA VAL A 269 8.64 14.28 3.87
C VAL A 269 9.15 13.91 5.26
N TRP A 270 10.36 13.35 5.36
CA TRP A 270 11.01 13.08 6.65
C TRP A 270 11.48 14.36 7.34
N ARG A 271 12.34 15.12 6.64
CA ARG A 271 12.84 16.47 7.00
C ARG A 271 13.10 17.25 5.71
N ASN A 272 12.97 18.58 5.77
CA ASN A 272 13.39 19.44 4.66
C ASN A 272 14.91 19.63 4.67
N ILE A 273 15.50 19.91 3.50
CA ILE A 273 16.94 20.17 3.36
C ILE A 273 17.44 21.36 4.20
N ALA A 274 16.55 22.33 4.47
CA ALA A 274 16.86 23.47 5.33
C ALA A 274 16.97 23.10 6.81
N ASP A 275 16.24 22.04 7.23
CA ASP A 275 16.23 21.55 8.61
C ASP A 275 17.33 20.51 8.85
N ASP A 276 17.74 19.76 7.81
CA ASP A 276 18.88 18.83 7.82
C ASP A 276 19.44 18.70 6.40
N PRO A 277 20.76 18.86 6.18
CA PRO A 277 21.39 18.82 4.84
C PRO A 277 21.24 17.47 4.11
N THR A 278 20.84 16.42 4.81
CA THR A 278 20.54 15.08 4.27
C THR A 278 19.03 14.82 4.09
N GLY A 279 18.19 15.81 4.40
CA GLY A 279 16.76 15.82 4.12
C GLY A 279 16.45 15.98 2.63
N SER A 280 15.18 15.87 2.27
CA SER A 280 14.72 16.04 0.89
C SER A 280 14.80 17.51 0.48
N ASN A 281 15.07 17.78 -0.80
CA ASN A 281 15.09 19.15 -1.35
C ASN A 281 13.67 19.72 -1.47
N THR A 282 13.06 19.99 -0.32
CA THR A 282 11.65 20.36 -0.14
C THR A 282 11.54 21.51 0.87
N THR A 283 10.35 22.12 0.89
CA THR A 283 9.93 23.13 1.87
C THR A 283 8.55 22.80 2.41
N ALA A 284 8.30 21.51 2.67
CA ALA A 284 7.00 21.03 3.14
C ALA A 284 6.69 21.61 4.52
N GLY A 285 5.43 22.00 4.75
CA GLY A 285 4.99 22.55 6.04
C GLY A 285 4.89 21.51 7.15
N GLN A 286 4.62 20.26 6.80
CA GLN A 286 4.51 19.13 7.73
C GLN A 286 5.66 18.15 7.44
N ARG A 287 6.33 17.65 8.48
CA ARG A 287 7.42 16.66 8.35
C ARG A 287 7.33 15.59 9.42
N ASN A 288 7.76 14.37 9.11
CA ASN A 288 7.69 13.25 10.05
C ASN A 288 8.51 13.51 11.32
N TYR A 289 9.78 13.87 11.15
CA TYR A 289 10.73 13.96 12.27
C TYR A 289 10.43 15.15 13.18
N ASP A 290 10.11 16.30 12.59
CA ASP A 290 10.02 17.59 13.28
C ASP A 290 8.67 17.82 13.96
N ASP A 291 7.59 17.30 13.37
CA ASP A 291 6.24 17.66 13.78
C ASP A 291 5.45 16.48 14.34
N LEU A 292 5.67 15.27 13.81
CA LEU A 292 4.98 14.04 14.24
C LEU A 292 5.85 13.17 15.15
N TYR A 293 7.12 13.55 15.33
CA TYR A 293 8.13 12.79 16.07
C TYR A 293 8.29 11.35 15.56
N ALA A 294 8.14 11.19 14.25
CA ALA A 294 8.27 9.93 13.52
C ALA A 294 9.64 9.88 12.82
N ASP A 295 10.62 9.21 13.42
CA ASP A 295 11.94 9.09 12.80
C ASP A 295 12.02 7.89 11.84
N THR A 296 11.43 8.08 10.66
CA THR A 296 11.40 7.05 9.61
C THR A 296 12.78 6.58 9.17
N ARG A 297 13.79 7.46 9.23
CA ARG A 297 15.18 7.12 8.92
C ARG A 297 15.71 6.10 9.92
N GLU A 298 15.46 6.30 11.21
CA GLU A 298 15.86 5.33 12.23
C GLU A 298 15.21 3.97 11.98
N TRP A 299 13.90 3.93 11.69
CA TRP A 299 13.19 2.67 11.44
C TRP A 299 13.75 1.89 10.26
N ILE A 300 14.09 2.59 9.17
CA ILE A 300 14.75 2.00 8.00
C ILE A 300 16.14 1.48 8.36
N GLN A 301 16.96 2.31 9.01
CA GLN A 301 18.36 1.97 9.29
C GLN A 301 18.51 0.84 10.30
N LYS A 302 17.59 0.76 11.26
CA LYS A 302 17.60 -0.24 12.34
C LYS A 302 16.77 -1.48 12.03
N GLY A 303 16.01 -1.49 10.94
CA GLY A 303 15.16 -2.61 10.55
C GLY A 303 13.96 -2.80 11.49
N TYR A 304 13.31 -1.72 11.91
CA TYR A 304 12.13 -1.79 12.79
C TYR A 304 10.82 -2.00 12.02
N ILE A 305 10.87 -2.03 10.70
CA ILE A 305 9.73 -2.25 9.80
C ILE A 305 10.20 -3.05 8.58
N ASP A 306 9.31 -3.86 8.01
CA ASP A 306 9.57 -4.67 6.81
C ASP A 306 9.25 -3.89 5.53
N TYR A 307 8.35 -2.91 5.61
CA TYR A 307 8.10 -1.98 4.52
C TYR A 307 7.76 -0.58 5.00
N ILE A 308 8.03 0.39 4.13
CA ILE A 308 7.62 1.78 4.31
C ILE A 308 6.83 2.26 3.10
N THR A 309 5.82 3.10 3.33
CA THR A 309 4.96 3.65 2.28
C THR A 309 4.78 5.16 2.44
N PRO A 310 5.80 5.99 2.14
CA PRO A 310 5.66 7.44 2.21
C PRO A 310 4.47 7.94 1.40
N GLN A 311 3.66 8.79 2.02
CA GLN A 311 2.50 9.45 1.42
C GLN A 311 2.94 10.62 0.53
N ILE A 312 3.40 10.32 -0.70
CA ILE A 312 3.83 11.34 -1.67
C ILE A 312 2.60 11.88 -2.40
N TYR A 313 1.79 12.66 -1.68
CA TYR A 313 0.47 13.11 -2.15
C TYR A 313 0.52 14.42 -2.94
N TRP A 314 1.59 14.67 -3.67
CA TRP A 314 1.76 15.87 -4.50
C TRP A 314 1.98 15.48 -5.96
N ASN A 315 1.75 16.43 -6.86
CA ASN A 315 2.02 16.20 -8.28
C ASN A 315 3.51 16.32 -8.60
N ILE A 316 3.91 15.79 -9.75
CA ILE A 316 5.26 15.95 -10.31
C ILE A 316 5.55 17.45 -10.47
N GLY A 317 6.74 17.88 -10.02
CA GLY A 317 7.16 19.28 -10.09
C GLY A 317 6.47 20.25 -9.11
N PHE A 318 5.69 19.77 -8.14
CA PHE A 318 5.10 20.64 -7.10
C PHE A 318 6.17 21.27 -6.20
N THR A 319 6.45 22.56 -6.37
CA THR A 319 7.63 23.22 -5.79
C THR A 319 7.91 22.93 -4.30
N PRO A 320 6.93 22.96 -3.37
CA PRO A 320 7.21 22.66 -1.97
C PRO A 320 7.57 21.21 -1.65
N ALA A 321 7.08 20.24 -2.44
CA ALA A 321 7.16 18.82 -2.14
C ALA A 321 6.99 17.98 -3.42
N ALA A 322 7.86 18.19 -4.40
CA ALA A 322 7.70 17.62 -5.73
C ALA A 322 7.80 16.09 -5.69
N TYR A 323 6.86 15.41 -6.37
CA TYR A 323 6.75 13.95 -6.35
C TYR A 323 8.06 13.26 -6.79
N ASP A 324 8.66 13.75 -7.87
CA ASP A 324 9.91 13.26 -8.46
C ASP A 324 11.13 13.46 -7.54
N ILE A 325 11.18 14.58 -6.80
CA ILE A 325 12.24 14.83 -5.81
C ILE A 325 12.10 13.92 -4.59
N LEU A 326 10.87 13.71 -4.12
CA LEU A 326 10.62 12.86 -2.96
C LEU A 326 10.90 11.39 -3.26
N ILE A 327 10.54 10.89 -4.45
CA ILE A 327 10.89 9.53 -4.86
C ILE A 327 12.40 9.31 -4.84
N ASP A 328 13.17 10.19 -5.49
CA ASP A 328 14.62 10.08 -5.56
C ASP A 328 15.24 10.03 -4.15
N TRP A 329 14.70 10.82 -3.22
CA TRP A 329 15.14 10.82 -1.82
C TRP A 329 14.81 9.50 -1.11
N TRP A 330 13.57 9.00 -1.20
CA TRP A 330 13.17 7.74 -0.55
C TRP A 330 13.87 6.50 -1.12
N VAL A 331 14.15 6.50 -2.42
CA VAL A 331 14.98 5.48 -3.08
C VAL A 331 16.36 5.45 -2.44
N LYS A 332 17.01 6.61 -2.26
CA LYS A 332 18.33 6.69 -1.61
C LYS A 332 18.29 6.23 -0.16
N GLU A 333 17.22 6.55 0.57
CA GLU A 333 17.08 6.18 1.98
C GLU A 333 16.93 4.65 2.16
N THR A 334 16.26 3.97 1.22
CA THR A 334 15.97 2.53 1.29
C THR A 334 16.95 1.66 0.51
N ASN A 335 17.83 2.24 -0.29
CA ASN A 335 18.79 1.50 -1.12
C ASN A 335 19.69 0.58 -0.27
N ASN A 336 19.80 -0.69 -0.68
CA ASN A 336 20.55 -1.74 0.00
C ASN A 336 20.16 -1.96 1.47
N LYS A 337 18.91 -1.68 1.84
CA LYS A 337 18.35 -1.97 3.18
C LYS A 337 17.38 -3.15 3.12
N PRO A 338 17.24 -3.93 4.21
CA PRO A 338 16.27 -5.02 4.31
C PRO A 338 14.85 -4.48 4.54
N ILE A 339 14.34 -3.74 3.56
CA ILE A 339 13.02 -3.09 3.61
C ILE A 339 12.46 -2.96 2.19
N HIS A 340 11.14 -3.06 2.04
CA HIS A 340 10.47 -2.63 0.82
C HIS A 340 10.03 -1.16 0.87
N LEU A 341 10.31 -0.43 -0.21
CA LEU A 341 9.74 0.88 -0.47
C LEU A 341 8.49 0.73 -1.36
N TYR A 342 7.34 1.16 -0.86
CA TYR A 342 6.13 1.36 -1.66
C TYR A 342 5.80 2.85 -1.69
N ILE A 343 5.07 3.33 -2.70
CA ILE A 343 4.69 4.75 -2.77
C ILE A 343 3.18 4.91 -2.50
N GLY A 344 2.84 5.79 -1.54
CA GLY A 344 1.46 6.18 -1.29
C GLY A 344 0.97 7.16 -2.36
N GLN A 345 -0.11 6.82 -3.05
CA GLN A 345 -0.68 7.55 -4.18
C GLN A 345 -1.99 8.25 -3.79
N ALA A 346 -2.15 9.53 -4.12
CA ALA A 346 -3.33 10.33 -3.73
C ALA A 346 -4.47 10.26 -4.75
N ALA A 347 -5.15 9.12 -4.86
CA ALA A 347 -6.31 8.96 -5.75
C ALA A 347 -7.43 10.00 -5.46
N TYR A 348 -7.62 10.37 -4.19
CA TYR A 348 -8.61 11.36 -3.76
C TYR A 348 -8.42 12.78 -4.34
N LYS A 349 -7.23 13.10 -4.88
CA LYS A 349 -6.95 14.41 -5.49
C LYS A 349 -7.27 14.46 -6.98
N ILE A 350 -7.40 13.32 -7.65
CA ILE A 350 -7.62 13.26 -9.11
C ILE A 350 -8.93 13.99 -9.45
N ASN A 351 -8.82 15.03 -10.27
CA ASN A 351 -9.91 15.94 -10.63
C ASN A 351 -10.67 16.55 -9.42
N ASN A 352 -10.04 16.61 -8.26
CA ASN A 352 -10.60 17.10 -7.00
C ASN A 352 -9.55 17.86 -6.18
N ASN A 353 -8.79 18.73 -6.84
CA ASN A 353 -7.78 19.56 -6.22
C ASN A 353 -7.65 20.89 -6.97
N SER A 354 -7.24 21.95 -6.26
CA SER A 354 -7.03 23.26 -6.87
C SER A 354 -5.74 23.35 -7.70
N VAL A 355 -4.78 22.44 -7.50
CA VAL A 355 -3.55 22.41 -8.29
C VAL A 355 -3.85 21.81 -9.67
N PRO A 356 -3.60 22.54 -10.78
CA PRO A 356 -4.06 22.14 -12.13
C PRO A 356 -3.58 20.78 -12.63
N ALA A 357 -2.42 20.31 -12.16
CA ALA A 357 -1.86 19.01 -12.54
C ALA A 357 -2.83 17.85 -12.22
N TRP A 358 -3.63 17.95 -11.17
CA TRP A 358 -4.59 16.90 -10.82
C TRP A 358 -5.79 16.81 -11.76
N SER A 359 -5.99 17.79 -12.65
CA SER A 359 -6.97 17.71 -13.75
C SER A 359 -6.38 17.12 -15.04
N ASP A 360 -5.06 16.87 -15.11
CA ASP A 360 -4.43 16.17 -16.23
C ASP A 360 -4.67 14.64 -16.08
N PRO A 361 -5.35 13.98 -17.04
CA PRO A 361 -5.55 12.53 -17.00
C PRO A 361 -4.24 11.73 -17.01
N GLU A 362 -3.11 12.34 -17.42
CA GLU A 362 -1.81 11.69 -17.45
C GLU A 362 -0.98 11.90 -16.18
N GLU A 363 -1.34 12.79 -15.24
CA GLU A 363 -0.55 13.02 -14.02
C GLU A 363 -0.38 11.74 -13.21
N TYR A 364 -1.48 11.04 -12.93
CA TYR A 364 -1.46 9.81 -12.11
C TYR A 364 -0.76 8.64 -12.82
N PRO A 365 -1.04 8.32 -14.11
CA PRO A 365 -0.24 7.36 -14.87
C PRO A 365 1.26 7.69 -14.93
N LYS A 366 1.63 8.97 -15.10
CA LYS A 366 3.03 9.40 -15.12
C LYS A 366 3.73 9.15 -13.78
N GLN A 367 3.04 9.35 -12.65
CA GLN A 367 3.58 9.01 -11.33
C GLN A 367 3.91 7.51 -11.20
N ILE A 368 3.00 6.63 -11.64
CA ILE A 368 3.27 5.17 -11.62
C ILE A 368 4.39 4.79 -12.59
N ALA A 369 4.41 5.37 -13.80
CA ALA A 369 5.47 5.14 -14.77
C ALA A 369 6.85 5.61 -14.25
N LEU A 370 6.88 6.73 -13.53
CA LEU A 370 8.09 7.23 -12.87
C LEU A 370 8.57 6.25 -11.78
N ASN A 371 7.66 5.70 -10.98
CA ASN A 371 8.03 4.71 -9.96
C ASN A 371 8.76 3.51 -10.59
N TRP A 372 8.31 3.05 -11.76
CA TRP A 372 8.87 1.89 -12.45
C TRP A 372 10.29 2.07 -12.99
N LEU A 373 10.81 3.31 -13.01
CA LEU A 373 12.20 3.60 -13.35
C LEU A 373 13.17 3.21 -12.23
N TYR A 374 12.67 3.02 -11.00
CA TYR A 374 13.47 2.71 -9.83
C TYR A 374 13.25 1.27 -9.37
N PRO A 375 14.24 0.37 -9.44
CA PRO A 375 14.10 -1.02 -8.99
C PRO A 375 13.89 -1.14 -7.47
N GLU A 376 14.25 -0.12 -6.68
CA GLU A 376 14.05 -0.06 -5.24
C GLU A 376 12.56 0.10 -4.88
N ILE A 377 11.75 0.69 -5.77
CA ILE A 377 10.32 0.84 -5.56
C ILE A 377 9.62 -0.48 -5.93
N LYS A 378 8.98 -1.07 -4.93
CA LYS A 378 8.38 -2.41 -4.99
C LYS A 378 6.88 -2.39 -5.23
N GLY A 379 6.28 -1.22 -5.44
CA GLY A 379 4.86 -1.09 -5.67
C GLY A 379 4.25 0.22 -5.20
N SER A 380 2.93 0.24 -5.09
CA SER A 380 2.16 1.41 -4.68
C SER A 380 0.96 1.03 -3.83
N MET A 381 0.53 1.97 -2.99
CA MET A 381 -0.70 1.91 -2.22
C MET A 381 -1.57 3.12 -2.59
N HIS A 382 -2.83 2.91 -2.97
CA HIS A 382 -3.71 3.98 -3.47
C HIS A 382 -4.68 4.47 -2.39
N PHE A 383 -4.66 5.77 -2.08
CA PHE A 383 -5.58 6.39 -1.11
C PHE A 383 -6.65 7.22 -1.84
N SER A 384 -7.93 6.83 -1.85
CA SER A 384 -8.52 5.60 -1.28
C SER A 384 -9.32 4.80 -2.32
N LEU A 385 -9.83 3.62 -1.94
CA LEU A 385 -10.57 2.74 -2.85
C LEU A 385 -11.84 3.40 -3.41
N LYS A 386 -12.55 4.18 -2.60
CA LYS A 386 -13.73 4.94 -3.03
C LYS A 386 -13.39 5.89 -4.17
N ASP A 387 -12.30 6.63 -4.05
CA ASP A 387 -11.88 7.61 -5.06
C ASP A 387 -11.46 6.91 -6.35
N MET A 388 -10.73 5.79 -6.21
CA MET A 388 -10.43 4.91 -7.34
C MET A 388 -11.69 4.39 -8.03
N ASN A 389 -12.69 3.96 -7.26
CA ASN A 389 -13.96 3.43 -7.78
C ASN A 389 -14.85 4.48 -8.44
N ASN A 390 -14.76 5.75 -8.01
CA ASN A 390 -15.41 6.87 -8.69
C ASN A 390 -14.83 7.11 -10.09
N ASN A 391 -13.62 6.59 -10.36
CA ASN A 391 -12.96 6.59 -11.65
C ASN A 391 -12.86 7.98 -12.32
N PRO A 392 -12.45 9.04 -11.58
CA PRO A 392 -12.26 10.36 -12.19
C PRO A 392 -11.23 10.28 -13.31
N LEU A 393 -11.51 10.93 -14.44
CA LEU A 393 -10.66 10.93 -15.64
C LEU A 393 -10.36 9.54 -16.22
N GLY A 394 -11.10 8.49 -15.82
CA GLY A 394 -10.85 7.12 -16.29
C GLY A 394 -9.65 6.43 -15.64
N VAL A 395 -9.16 6.89 -14.49
CA VAL A 395 -7.94 6.33 -13.84
C VAL A 395 -8.03 4.83 -13.55
N LYS A 396 -9.18 4.30 -13.09
CA LYS A 396 -9.37 2.86 -12.82
C LYS A 396 -9.35 2.07 -14.12
N ASP A 397 -9.90 2.61 -15.20
CA ASP A 397 -9.81 2.01 -16.53
C ASP A 397 -8.35 1.96 -17.02
N ARG A 398 -7.60 3.06 -16.86
CA ARG A 398 -6.17 3.11 -17.23
C ARG A 398 -5.32 2.13 -16.41
N LEU A 399 -5.58 2.03 -15.10
CA LEU A 399 -4.92 1.02 -14.27
C LEU A 399 -5.23 -0.39 -14.76
N SER A 400 -6.51 -0.75 -14.90
CA SER A 400 -6.89 -2.12 -15.27
C SER A 400 -6.49 -2.53 -16.69
N LYS A 401 -6.57 -1.63 -17.67
CA LYS A 401 -6.39 -1.95 -19.10
C LYS A 401 -4.97 -1.78 -19.59
N ASP A 402 -4.21 -0.85 -19.00
CA ASP A 402 -2.89 -0.45 -19.51
C ASP A 402 -1.77 -0.77 -18.52
N ILE A 403 -1.90 -0.34 -17.26
CA ILE A 403 -0.79 -0.36 -16.29
C ILE A 403 -0.70 -1.73 -15.57
N TYR A 404 -1.80 -2.17 -14.94
CA TYR A 404 -1.94 -3.43 -14.20
C TYR A 404 -2.61 -4.53 -15.00
N LYS A 405 -2.55 -4.43 -16.34
CA LYS A 405 -3.18 -5.34 -17.29
C LYS A 405 -2.90 -6.82 -17.03
N HIS A 406 -1.66 -7.15 -16.68
CA HIS A 406 -1.24 -8.50 -16.32
C HIS A 406 -1.13 -8.62 -14.80
N PRO A 407 -1.52 -9.77 -14.21
CA PRO A 407 -1.29 -10.03 -12.80
C PRO A 407 0.19 -9.86 -12.42
N ALA A 408 0.43 -9.51 -11.16
CA ALA A 408 1.75 -9.48 -10.57
C ALA A 408 1.73 -10.21 -9.23
N LEU A 409 2.82 -10.91 -8.94
CA LEU A 409 3.13 -11.39 -7.60
C LEU A 409 3.56 -10.22 -6.73
N ILE A 410 3.38 -10.33 -5.42
CA ILE A 410 3.96 -9.35 -4.50
C ILE A 410 5.46 -9.66 -4.39
N PRO A 411 6.36 -8.65 -4.31
CA PRO A 411 7.79 -8.91 -4.23
C PRO A 411 8.20 -9.70 -2.99
N PRO A 412 9.14 -10.67 -3.09
CA PRO A 412 9.60 -11.44 -1.96
C PRO A 412 10.43 -10.61 -0.98
N MET A 413 10.42 -10.98 0.30
CA MET A 413 11.23 -10.35 1.36
C MET A 413 12.36 -11.29 1.83
N PRO A 414 13.47 -11.43 1.07
CA PRO A 414 14.50 -12.44 1.31
C PRO A 414 15.24 -12.31 2.66
N TRP A 415 15.12 -11.17 3.35
CA TRP A 415 15.68 -10.99 4.69
C TRP A 415 14.80 -11.56 5.80
N LEU A 416 13.53 -11.87 5.53
CA LEU A 416 12.64 -12.58 6.45
C LEU A 416 12.66 -14.09 6.18
N ASP A 417 12.56 -14.46 4.91
CA ASP A 417 12.63 -15.83 4.43
C ASP A 417 13.10 -15.83 2.97
N HIS A 418 14.06 -16.70 2.65
CA HIS A 418 14.64 -16.84 1.32
C HIS A 418 14.51 -18.26 0.76
N ASP A 419 13.87 -19.18 1.50
CA ASP A 419 13.70 -20.55 1.07
C ASP A 419 12.35 -20.68 0.34
N PRO A 420 12.34 -20.84 -1.00
CA PRO A 420 11.07 -21.00 -1.70
C PRO A 420 10.41 -22.35 -1.37
N PRO A 421 9.07 -22.43 -1.50
CA PRO A 421 8.34 -23.68 -1.42
C PRO A 421 8.92 -24.76 -2.35
N LYS A 422 8.65 -26.01 -1.99
CA LYS A 422 8.89 -27.16 -2.88
C LYS A 422 8.03 -27.03 -4.15
N GLN A 423 8.57 -27.51 -5.28
CA GLN A 423 7.88 -27.55 -6.57
C GLN A 423 6.53 -28.29 -6.47
N PRO A 424 5.42 -27.70 -6.95
CA PRO A 424 4.13 -28.37 -7.00
C PRO A 424 4.05 -29.34 -8.19
N THR A 425 3.10 -30.27 -8.12
CA THR A 425 2.78 -31.16 -9.25
C THR A 425 1.59 -30.62 -10.03
N LEU A 426 1.81 -30.31 -11.31
CA LEU A 426 0.73 -30.08 -12.27
C LEU A 426 0.15 -31.44 -12.69
N LYS A 427 -0.99 -31.83 -12.12
CA LYS A 427 -1.62 -33.13 -12.41
C LYS A 427 -2.05 -33.19 -13.90
N GLY A 428 -2.51 -32.06 -14.44
CA GLY A 428 -2.85 -31.93 -15.85
C GLY A 428 -3.86 -30.82 -16.10
N ALA A 429 -4.18 -30.62 -17.37
CA ALA A 429 -5.20 -29.67 -17.82
C ALA A 429 -6.23 -30.42 -18.68
N ILE A 430 -7.50 -30.35 -18.29
CA ILE A 430 -8.60 -31.10 -18.91
C ILE A 430 -9.59 -30.10 -19.50
N PRO A 431 -9.94 -30.19 -20.80
CA PRO A 431 -10.93 -29.31 -21.37
C PRO A 431 -12.33 -29.63 -20.83
N ARG A 432 -13.09 -28.58 -20.53
CA ARG A 432 -14.48 -28.59 -20.04
C ARG A 432 -15.32 -27.68 -20.91
N ASP A 433 -16.64 -27.68 -20.71
CA ASP A 433 -17.53 -26.80 -21.47
C ASP A 433 -17.31 -25.33 -21.07
N GLU A 434 -16.95 -25.08 -19.82
CA GLU A 434 -16.71 -23.76 -19.24
C GLU A 434 -15.25 -23.26 -19.32
N GLY A 435 -14.34 -24.02 -19.95
CA GLY A 435 -12.92 -23.65 -20.06
C GLY A 435 -11.96 -24.83 -19.91
N ILE A 436 -10.78 -24.60 -19.33
CA ILE A 436 -9.78 -25.65 -19.06
C ILE A 436 -9.60 -25.81 -17.54
N ALA A 437 -9.87 -27.01 -17.02
CA ALA A 437 -9.62 -27.35 -15.62
C ALA A 437 -8.17 -27.78 -15.40
N VAL A 438 -7.40 -26.96 -14.68
CA VAL A 438 -6.00 -27.16 -14.30
C VAL A 438 -5.95 -27.74 -12.88
N GLY A 439 -5.45 -28.97 -12.74
CA GLY A 439 -5.33 -29.66 -11.45
C GLY A 439 -3.93 -29.51 -10.86
N ILE A 440 -3.84 -29.04 -9.62
CA ILE A 440 -2.60 -28.78 -8.88
C ILE A 440 -2.58 -29.68 -7.65
N ILE A 441 -1.44 -30.32 -7.38
CA ILE A 441 -1.21 -31.09 -6.15
C ILE A 441 0.06 -30.55 -5.49
N ASP A 442 -0.05 -30.20 -4.22
CA ASP A 442 1.07 -29.70 -3.44
C ASP A 442 1.90 -30.81 -2.80
N ASN A 443 3.08 -30.43 -2.33
CA ASN A 443 3.83 -31.22 -1.37
C ASN A 443 3.17 -31.12 0.03
N ARG A 444 3.09 -32.23 0.77
CA ARG A 444 2.46 -32.27 2.11
C ARG A 444 3.23 -31.45 3.14
N GLU A 445 4.54 -31.32 2.97
CA GLU A 445 5.43 -30.58 3.86
C GLU A 445 5.73 -29.18 3.30
N ASN A 446 4.88 -28.66 2.41
CA ASN A 446 5.05 -27.33 1.83
C ASN A 446 4.37 -26.26 2.68
N ASP A 447 5.05 -25.12 2.83
CA ASP A 447 4.59 -23.89 3.46
C ASP A 447 3.95 -22.90 2.47
N SER A 448 3.79 -23.33 1.21
CA SER A 448 3.05 -22.61 0.17
C SER A 448 1.69 -22.08 0.67
N ALA A 449 1.44 -20.82 0.37
CA ALA A 449 0.19 -20.11 0.63
C ALA A 449 -0.73 -20.06 -0.60
N TYR A 450 -0.14 -20.04 -1.81
CA TYR A 450 -0.90 -20.00 -3.06
C TYR A 450 -0.07 -20.56 -4.23
N TYR A 451 -0.70 -20.69 -5.38
CA TYR A 451 -0.07 -21.10 -6.64
C TYR A 451 -0.13 -19.98 -7.67
N ALA A 452 0.94 -19.81 -8.44
CA ALA A 452 0.91 -18.99 -9.65
C ALA A 452 0.77 -19.91 -10.87
N ILE A 453 -0.20 -19.59 -11.73
CA ILE A 453 -0.52 -20.39 -12.92
C ILE A 453 -0.09 -19.60 -14.13
N TYR A 454 0.76 -20.19 -14.96
CA TYR A 454 1.26 -19.59 -16.17
C TYR A 454 0.69 -20.29 -17.40
N ARG A 455 0.46 -19.53 -18.47
CA ARG A 455 -0.13 -20.02 -19.72
C ARG A 455 0.46 -19.31 -20.93
N VAL A 456 0.72 -20.07 -22.00
CA VAL A 456 1.01 -19.55 -23.34
C VAL A 456 0.12 -20.24 -24.39
N ASN A 457 -0.06 -19.58 -25.54
CA ASN A 457 -0.76 -20.18 -26.67
C ASN A 457 0.11 -21.24 -27.36
N GLY A 458 -0.53 -22.25 -27.94
CA GLY A 458 0.12 -23.32 -28.69
C GLY A 458 0.98 -24.24 -27.82
N LYS A 459 2.05 -24.78 -28.42
CA LYS A 459 3.05 -25.64 -27.77
C LYS A 459 4.32 -24.86 -27.41
N ASN A 460 4.16 -23.57 -27.13
CA ASN A 460 5.29 -22.69 -26.84
C ASN A 460 5.84 -22.93 -25.43
N GLU A 461 7.07 -22.51 -25.21
CA GLU A 461 7.72 -22.51 -23.89
C GLU A 461 7.05 -21.48 -22.97
N VAL A 462 6.91 -21.85 -21.70
CA VAL A 462 6.37 -20.96 -20.67
C VAL A 462 7.51 -20.38 -19.85
N ASP A 463 7.82 -19.11 -20.09
CA ASP A 463 8.73 -18.33 -19.26
C ASP A 463 7.97 -17.79 -18.03
N ILE A 464 8.35 -18.25 -16.83
CA ILE A 464 7.74 -17.81 -15.57
C ILE A 464 8.23 -16.43 -15.12
N GLU A 465 9.29 -15.88 -15.72
CA GLU A 465 9.76 -14.51 -15.49
C GLU A 465 8.98 -13.46 -16.32
N ASN A 466 8.27 -13.91 -17.36
CA ASN A 466 7.46 -13.03 -18.19
C ASN A 466 6.06 -12.82 -17.59
N PRO A 467 5.71 -11.60 -17.11
CA PRO A 467 4.39 -11.33 -16.52
C PRO A 467 3.22 -11.56 -17.48
N LYS A 468 3.44 -11.51 -18.80
CA LYS A 468 2.39 -11.80 -19.78
C LYS A 468 1.94 -13.26 -19.75
N HIS A 469 2.81 -14.15 -19.27
CA HIS A 469 2.51 -15.57 -19.12
C HIS A 469 1.80 -15.87 -17.81
N LEU A 470 1.91 -15.00 -16.79
CA LEU A 470 1.18 -15.18 -15.53
C LEU A 470 -0.31 -14.96 -15.78
N LEU A 471 -1.06 -16.06 -15.77
CA LEU A 471 -2.49 -16.07 -16.03
C LEU A 471 -3.27 -15.61 -14.79
N THR A 472 -2.95 -16.19 -13.64
CA THR A 472 -3.65 -15.90 -12.37
C THR A 472 -2.86 -16.46 -11.17
N THR A 473 -3.36 -16.16 -9.98
CA THR A 473 -2.95 -16.77 -8.73
C THR A 473 -4.13 -17.40 -8.00
N VAL A 474 -3.91 -18.51 -7.29
CA VAL A 474 -4.95 -19.30 -6.63
C VAL A 474 -4.51 -19.64 -5.20
N ARG A 475 -5.28 -19.18 -4.22
CA ARG A 475 -5.04 -19.47 -2.79
C ARG A 475 -5.11 -20.98 -2.54
N LYS A 476 -4.16 -21.51 -1.78
CA LYS A 476 -4.20 -22.90 -1.30
C LYS A 476 -5.19 -22.99 -0.14
N THR A 477 -6.18 -23.87 -0.28
CA THR A 477 -7.17 -24.19 0.77
C THR A 477 -7.05 -25.64 1.24
N LYS A 478 -6.40 -26.49 0.45
CA LYS A 478 -6.19 -27.92 0.69
C LYS A 478 -5.00 -28.42 -0.13
N LEU A 479 -4.63 -29.69 0.06
CA LEU A 479 -3.48 -30.31 -0.62
C LEU A 479 -3.59 -30.33 -2.15
N GLY A 480 -4.80 -30.34 -2.71
CA GLY A 480 -5.01 -30.37 -4.15
C GLY A 480 -6.08 -29.38 -4.58
N GLU A 481 -5.75 -28.53 -5.54
CA GLU A 481 -6.63 -27.48 -6.07
C GLU A 481 -7.01 -27.71 -7.52
N ILE A 482 -8.16 -27.16 -7.90
CA ILE A 482 -8.61 -27.10 -9.29
C ILE A 482 -8.91 -25.66 -9.64
N TYR A 483 -8.18 -25.14 -10.61
CA TYR A 483 -8.47 -23.87 -11.25
C TYR A 483 -9.16 -24.09 -12.60
N VAL A 484 -10.19 -23.31 -12.92
CA VAL A 484 -10.83 -23.34 -14.23
C VAL A 484 -10.46 -22.08 -14.99
N ASP A 485 -9.65 -22.23 -16.03
CA ASP A 485 -9.36 -21.17 -16.97
C ASP A 485 -10.53 -20.94 -17.92
N LYS A 486 -11.38 -19.99 -17.54
CA LYS A 486 -12.55 -19.56 -18.31
C LYS A 486 -12.21 -18.64 -19.49
N THR A 487 -10.93 -18.26 -19.65
CA THR A 487 -10.48 -17.35 -20.71
C THR A 487 -9.93 -18.10 -21.93
N ALA A 488 -9.82 -19.43 -21.85
CA ALA A 488 -9.41 -20.28 -22.97
C ALA A 488 -10.46 -20.24 -24.09
N ILE A 489 -10.01 -20.02 -25.33
CA ILE A 489 -10.87 -19.93 -26.50
C ILE A 489 -11.05 -21.33 -27.09
N SER A 490 -12.30 -21.73 -27.34
CA SER A 490 -12.64 -23.01 -27.95
C SER A 490 -11.85 -23.27 -29.24
N GLY A 491 -11.28 -24.48 -29.36
CA GLY A 491 -10.46 -24.86 -30.51
C GLY A 491 -8.99 -24.42 -30.45
N GLU A 492 -8.63 -23.49 -29.58
CA GLU A 492 -7.23 -23.08 -29.39
C GLU A 492 -6.46 -24.05 -28.49
N THR A 493 -5.14 -24.09 -28.66
CA THR A 493 -4.24 -24.91 -27.84
C THR A 493 -3.47 -24.04 -26.87
N TYR A 494 -3.22 -24.54 -25.66
CA TYR A 494 -2.50 -23.83 -24.60
C TYR A 494 -1.53 -24.76 -23.88
N THR A 495 -0.40 -24.21 -23.43
CA THR A 495 0.56 -24.87 -22.53
C THR A 495 0.55 -24.18 -21.17
N TYR A 496 0.48 -24.97 -20.09
CA TYR A 496 0.47 -24.48 -18.71
C TYR A 496 1.67 -25.00 -17.91
N VAL A 497 2.14 -24.17 -16.97
CA VAL A 497 3.01 -24.56 -15.85
C VAL A 497 2.49 -23.91 -14.56
N VAL A 498 2.88 -24.46 -13.41
CA VAL A 498 2.46 -23.97 -12.09
C VAL A 498 3.66 -23.87 -11.16
N THR A 499 3.71 -22.83 -10.35
CA THR A 499 4.66 -22.66 -9.24
C THR A 499 3.88 -22.56 -7.92
N ALA A 500 4.55 -22.89 -6.81
CA ALA A 500 4.06 -22.70 -5.45
C ALA A 500 4.73 -21.46 -4.85
N VAL A 501 3.97 -20.70 -4.05
CA VAL A 501 4.43 -19.44 -3.48
C VAL A 501 4.02 -19.35 -2.00
N ASP A 502 4.95 -18.99 -1.12
CA ASP A 502 4.74 -18.90 0.34
C ASP A 502 4.07 -17.57 0.77
N ARG A 503 3.98 -17.35 2.09
CA ARG A 503 3.44 -16.13 2.71
C ARG A 503 4.31 -14.89 2.51
N LEU A 504 5.59 -15.06 2.20
CA LEU A 504 6.56 -13.99 1.96
C LEU A 504 6.90 -13.83 0.48
N HIS A 505 6.17 -14.53 -0.38
CA HIS A 505 6.22 -14.53 -1.84
C HIS A 505 7.47 -15.11 -2.49
N ASN A 506 8.21 -15.99 -1.80
CA ASN A 506 9.23 -16.78 -2.47
C ASN A 506 8.54 -17.79 -3.40
N GLU A 507 8.98 -17.81 -4.66
CA GLU A 507 8.39 -18.64 -5.70
C GLU A 507 9.24 -19.88 -5.97
N SER A 508 8.60 -21.05 -5.99
CA SER A 508 9.25 -22.32 -6.33
C SER A 508 9.69 -22.37 -7.79
N VAL A 509 10.55 -23.34 -8.12
CA VAL A 509 10.75 -23.73 -9.52
C VAL A 509 9.42 -24.20 -10.15
N ALA A 510 9.26 -23.99 -11.47
CA ALA A 510 8.06 -24.37 -12.21
C ALA A 510 7.86 -25.89 -12.29
N SER A 511 6.62 -26.35 -12.21
CA SER A 511 6.23 -27.75 -12.48
C SER A 511 6.60 -28.19 -13.90
N SER A 512 6.45 -29.49 -14.20
CA SER A 512 6.35 -29.95 -15.58
C SER A 512 5.20 -29.25 -16.32
N TYR A 513 5.30 -29.08 -17.63
CA TYR A 513 4.26 -28.48 -18.45
C TYR A 513 3.18 -29.48 -18.89
N THR A 514 1.99 -28.96 -19.21
CA THR A 514 0.95 -29.73 -19.92
C THR A 514 0.38 -28.90 -21.06
N THR A 515 0.17 -29.53 -22.22
CA THR A 515 -0.50 -28.90 -23.37
C THR A 515 -1.88 -29.48 -23.56
N VAL A 516 -2.87 -28.64 -23.81
CA VAL A 516 -4.26 -29.04 -24.00
C VAL A 516 -4.94 -28.15 -25.04
N LYS A 517 -5.85 -28.73 -25.82
CA LYS A 517 -6.75 -28.01 -26.73
C LYS A 517 -8.07 -27.75 -26.02
N ALA A 518 -8.53 -26.50 -25.99
CA ALA A 518 -9.84 -26.15 -25.45
C ALA A 518 -10.97 -26.78 -26.29
N LYS A 519 -12.05 -27.18 -25.62
CA LYS A 519 -13.19 -27.86 -26.25
C LYS A 519 -14.02 -26.91 -27.09
#